data_AF-A0A8J6ZDQ8-F1
#
_entry.id   AF-A0A8J6ZDQ8-F1
#
_cell.length_a   1.000
_cell.length_b   1.000
_cell.length_c   1.000
_cell.angle_alpha   90.00
_cell.angle_beta   90.00
_cell.angle_gamma   90.00
#
_symmetry.space_group_name_H-M   'P 1'
#
loop_
_entity.id
_entity.type
_entity.pdbx_description
1 polymer ?
#
loop_
_entity_poly.entity_id
_entity_poly.type
_entity_poly.pdbx_seq_one_letter_code
_entity_poly.pdbx_strand_id
1 'polypeptide(L)'
;MHDSKKDCECQTVEFSVYVIWCRLTNKHYVGVTRRKVEQRICEHKRSKQYVDREIQRLGWEGNFDWWITESNVSANLITEREQYWINFLSSIFPNGYNKTCGGIRYFKYSEETIEAMRQSHLGKHHTEDTLAIMRSRRLSDERKAILSESRMGEKKPMYGKPSPIKGKHHTEEAKEKNRQAHLGKVPWNKGIPMPEETKAKIRKTNRGRKGTMKGKHHTEESKALMREKALARHAAKRAAKAAEEVAKNSST
;
A
#
# COMPACT_ATOMS: atom_id res chain seq x y z
N MET A 1 -32.01 -27.53 8.39
CA MET A 1 -32.33 -27.15 7.00
C MET A 1 -32.01 -25.67 6.83
N HIS A 2 -31.38 -25.31 5.71
CA HIS A 2 -30.79 -24.00 5.37
C HIS A 2 -29.41 -23.71 5.96
N ASP A 3 -28.45 -24.55 5.58
CA ASP A 3 -27.03 -24.20 5.55
C ASP A 3 -26.67 -23.89 4.08
N SER A 4 -26.97 -22.67 3.65
CA SER A 4 -26.61 -22.21 2.30
C SER A 4 -25.17 -21.70 2.34
N LYS A 5 -24.24 -22.63 2.15
CA LYS A 5 -22.88 -22.31 1.70
C LYS A 5 -23.01 -21.39 0.48
N LYS A 6 -22.71 -20.10 0.66
CA LYS A 6 -22.39 -19.23 -0.46
C LYS A 6 -21.07 -19.73 -1.01
N ASP A 7 -21.17 -20.61 -1.99
CA ASP A 7 -20.07 -20.87 -2.91
C ASP A 7 -19.51 -19.51 -3.33
N CYS A 8 -18.22 -19.32 -3.07
CA CYS A 8 -17.50 -18.15 -3.50
C CYS A 8 -17.36 -18.30 -5.02
N GLU A 9 -18.39 -17.87 -5.75
CA GLU A 9 -18.30 -17.67 -7.19
C GLU A 9 -17.09 -16.78 -7.42
N CYS A 10 -16.03 -17.38 -7.97
CA CYS A 10 -14.94 -16.64 -8.56
C CYS A 10 -15.56 -15.80 -9.67
N GLN A 11 -15.90 -14.54 -9.37
CA GLN A 11 -16.40 -13.61 -10.37
C GLN A 11 -15.41 -13.63 -11.54
N THR A 12 -15.84 -14.20 -12.66
CA THR A 12 -15.07 -14.22 -13.89
C THR A 12 -14.86 -12.77 -14.27
N VAL A 13 -13.62 -12.30 -14.12
CA VAL A 13 -13.32 -10.91 -14.43
C VAL A 13 -13.33 -10.77 -15.95
N GLU A 14 -14.39 -10.14 -16.44
CA GLU A 14 -14.63 -9.93 -17.87
C GLU A 14 -14.13 -8.56 -18.32
N PHE A 15 -13.69 -8.51 -19.58
CA PHE A 15 -13.10 -7.35 -20.22
C PHE A 15 -13.73 -7.10 -21.58
N SER A 16 -13.65 -5.84 -22.04
CA SER A 16 -13.97 -5.45 -23.41
C SER A 16 -12.74 -4.90 -24.10
N VAL A 17 -12.55 -5.29 -25.35
CA VAL A 17 -11.58 -4.71 -26.29
C VAL A 17 -12.33 -3.72 -27.18
N TYR A 18 -11.80 -2.51 -27.29
CA TYR A 18 -12.39 -1.45 -28.10
C TYR A 18 -11.34 -0.77 -28.96
N VAL A 19 -11.81 -0.10 -30.00
CA VAL A 19 -10.99 0.65 -30.94
C VAL A 19 -11.43 2.10 -30.95
N ILE A 20 -10.47 3.02 -31.03
CA ILE A 20 -10.69 4.42 -31.41
C ILE A 20 -10.00 4.63 -32.75
N TRP A 21 -10.71 5.19 -33.72
CA TRP A 21 -10.22 5.47 -35.06
C TRP A 21 -10.24 6.97 -35.32
N CYS A 22 -9.15 7.52 -35.84
CA CYS A 22 -9.08 8.89 -36.30
C CYS A 22 -9.33 8.97 -37.80
N ARG A 23 -10.44 9.60 -38.21
CA ARG A 23 -10.82 9.76 -39.62
C ARG A 23 -9.80 10.55 -40.43
N LEU A 24 -9.17 11.56 -39.83
CA LEU A 24 -8.23 12.45 -40.51
C LEU A 24 -6.91 11.76 -40.86
N THR A 25 -6.41 10.91 -39.97
CA THR A 25 -5.10 10.26 -40.12
C THR A 25 -5.19 8.80 -40.52
N ASN A 26 -6.40 8.24 -40.51
CA ASN A 26 -6.70 6.82 -40.66
C ASN A 26 -5.99 5.91 -39.64
N LYS A 27 -5.61 6.46 -38.48
CA LYS A 27 -4.88 5.74 -37.43
C LYS A 27 -5.83 5.16 -36.38
N HIS A 28 -5.43 4.01 -35.84
CA HIS A 28 -6.21 3.28 -34.84
C HIS A 28 -5.52 3.28 -33.46
N TYR A 29 -6.33 3.19 -32.42
CA TYR A 29 -5.94 2.88 -31.05
C TYR A 29 -6.77 1.71 -30.56
N VAL A 30 -6.13 0.68 -30.03
CA VAL A 30 -6.79 -0.45 -29.36
C VAL A 30 -6.62 -0.29 -27.86
N GLY A 31 -7.72 -0.43 -27.12
CA GLY A 31 -7.71 -0.38 -25.66
C GLY A 31 -8.51 -1.52 -25.05
N VAL A 32 -8.22 -1.77 -23.78
CA VAL A 32 -8.92 -2.77 -22.96
C VAL A 32 -9.49 -2.11 -21.70
N THR A 33 -10.67 -2.54 -21.28
CA THR A 33 -11.30 -2.07 -20.04
C THR A 33 -12.10 -3.17 -19.34
N ARG A 34 -12.15 -3.12 -18.00
CA ARG A 34 -13.10 -3.89 -17.15
C ARG A 34 -14.42 -3.13 -16.90
N ARG A 35 -14.40 -1.81 -17.13
CA ARG A 35 -15.56 -0.93 -17.02
C ARG A 35 -16.29 -0.88 -18.35
N LYS A 36 -17.51 -0.34 -18.35
CA LYS A 36 -18.24 0.02 -19.58
C LYS A 36 -17.35 0.87 -20.52
N VAL A 37 -17.33 0.51 -21.79
CA VAL A 37 -16.44 1.14 -22.79
C VAL A 37 -16.75 2.64 -22.93
N GLU A 38 -18.02 3.03 -22.83
CA GLU A 38 -18.47 4.43 -22.91
C GLU A 38 -17.83 5.29 -21.82
N GLN A 39 -17.66 4.74 -20.61
CA GLN A 39 -16.97 5.43 -19.52
C GLN A 39 -15.50 5.62 -19.86
N ARG A 40 -14.86 4.59 -20.43
CA ARG A 40 -13.46 4.65 -20.85
C ARG A 40 -13.24 5.67 -21.97
N ILE A 41 -14.16 5.77 -22.92
CA ILE A 41 -14.14 6.80 -23.96
C ILE A 41 -14.29 8.21 -23.36
N CYS A 42 -15.20 8.40 -22.39
CA CYS A 42 -15.31 9.67 -21.67
C CYS A 42 -14.02 10.05 -20.94
N GLU A 43 -13.30 9.08 -20.36
CA GLU A 43 -12.00 9.31 -19.74
C GLU A 43 -10.94 9.76 -20.75
N HIS A 44 -10.89 9.15 -21.94
CA HIS A 44 -9.96 9.54 -23.01
C HIS A 44 -10.14 11.01 -23.42
N LYS A 45 -11.37 11.54 -23.39
CA LYS A 45 -11.64 12.96 -23.68
C LYS A 45 -11.05 13.94 -22.65
N ARG A 46 -10.71 13.47 -21.43
CA ARG A 46 -10.25 14.32 -20.31
C ARG A 46 -8.83 14.03 -19.84
N SER A 47 -8.29 12.85 -20.17
CA SER A 47 -6.98 12.37 -19.75
C SER A 47 -5.86 12.91 -20.65
N LYS A 48 -4.59 12.70 -20.27
CA LYS A 48 -3.40 13.19 -21.01
C LYS A 48 -2.49 12.05 -21.49
N GLN A 49 -3.04 10.86 -21.72
CA GLN A 49 -2.29 9.77 -22.36
C GLN A 49 -2.03 10.07 -23.85
N TYR A 50 -1.30 9.20 -24.52
CA TYR A 50 -0.79 9.48 -25.87
C TYR A 50 -1.88 9.75 -26.90
N VAL A 51 -2.86 8.85 -27.04
CA VAL A 51 -4.02 9.05 -27.92
C VAL A 51 -4.88 10.23 -27.47
N ASP A 52 -5.01 10.43 -26.14
CA ASP A 52 -5.81 11.51 -25.55
C ASP A 52 -5.32 12.89 -25.96
N ARG A 53 -3.99 13.06 -26.07
CA ARG A 53 -3.40 14.32 -26.53
C ARG A 53 -3.78 14.63 -27.97
N GLU A 54 -3.85 13.61 -28.81
CA GLU A 54 -4.27 13.78 -30.20
C GLU A 54 -5.77 14.07 -30.28
N ILE A 55 -6.59 13.40 -29.47
CA ILE A 55 -8.02 13.71 -29.31
C ILE A 55 -8.23 15.16 -28.85
N GLN A 56 -7.43 15.65 -27.90
CA GLN A 56 -7.49 17.04 -27.45
C GLN A 56 -7.04 18.04 -28.52
N ARG A 57 -6.04 17.67 -29.32
CA ARG A 57 -5.48 18.53 -30.37
C ARG A 57 -6.43 18.68 -31.56
N LEU A 58 -7.01 17.58 -32.02
CA LEU A 58 -7.87 17.54 -33.19
C LEU A 58 -9.35 17.79 -32.84
N GLY A 59 -9.74 17.61 -31.58
CA GLY A 59 -11.15 17.58 -31.18
C GLY A 59 -11.79 16.23 -31.48
N TRP A 60 -12.78 15.84 -30.66
CA TRP A 60 -13.44 14.53 -30.79
C TRP A 60 -14.46 14.50 -31.92
N GLU A 61 -15.37 15.48 -31.92
CA GLU A 61 -16.55 15.51 -32.79
C GLU A 61 -16.13 15.55 -34.27
N GLY A 62 -16.67 14.62 -35.06
CA GLY A 62 -16.37 14.49 -36.50
C GLY A 62 -14.98 13.94 -36.86
N ASN A 63 -14.04 13.84 -35.92
CA ASN A 63 -12.65 13.41 -36.18
C ASN A 63 -12.35 12.01 -35.65
N PHE A 64 -13.06 11.56 -34.61
CA PHE A 64 -12.84 10.26 -33.99
C PHE A 64 -14.14 9.46 -33.86
N ASP A 65 -14.05 8.18 -34.19
CA ASP A 65 -15.08 7.18 -33.89
C ASP A 65 -14.51 6.08 -33.01
N TRP A 66 -15.40 5.28 -32.44
CA TRP A 66 -15.03 4.12 -31.67
C TRP A 66 -16.05 3.00 -31.81
N TRP A 67 -15.60 1.77 -31.62
CA TRP A 67 -16.46 0.59 -31.56
C TRP A 67 -15.84 -0.46 -30.64
N ILE A 68 -16.68 -1.41 -30.20
CA ILE A 68 -16.26 -2.57 -29.43
C ILE A 68 -15.93 -3.68 -30.42
N THR A 69 -14.74 -4.27 -30.33
CA THR A 69 -14.37 -5.42 -31.15
C THR A 69 -14.72 -6.73 -30.45
N GLU A 70 -14.51 -6.80 -29.13
CA GLU A 70 -14.87 -7.95 -28.32
C GLU A 70 -15.39 -7.54 -26.95
N SER A 71 -16.39 -8.27 -26.47
CA SER A 71 -17.00 -8.12 -25.15
C SER A 71 -16.87 -9.43 -24.37
N ASN A 72 -16.92 -9.34 -23.05
CA ASN A 72 -16.91 -10.50 -22.13
C ASN A 72 -15.68 -11.41 -22.31
N VAL A 73 -14.53 -10.81 -22.65
CA VAL A 73 -13.27 -11.53 -22.78
C VAL A 73 -12.72 -11.82 -21.40
N SER A 74 -12.39 -13.07 -21.12
CA SER A 74 -11.85 -13.50 -19.84
C SER A 74 -10.42 -13.02 -19.60
N ALA A 75 -10.04 -12.87 -18.32
CA ALA A 75 -8.72 -12.37 -17.92
C ALA A 75 -7.52 -13.16 -18.49
N ASN A 76 -7.68 -14.45 -18.76
CA ASN A 76 -6.64 -15.30 -19.33
C ASN A 76 -6.44 -15.08 -20.84
N LEU A 77 -7.46 -14.61 -21.57
CA LEU A 77 -7.38 -14.38 -23.01
C LEU A 77 -7.15 -12.91 -23.37
N ILE A 78 -7.41 -11.99 -22.44
CA ILE A 78 -7.45 -10.57 -22.77
C ILE A 78 -6.14 -10.01 -23.35
N THR A 79 -4.98 -10.52 -22.91
CA THR A 79 -3.70 -10.10 -23.49
C THR A 79 -3.54 -10.57 -24.93
N GLU A 80 -3.89 -11.82 -25.23
CA GLU A 80 -3.83 -12.35 -26.58
C GLU A 80 -4.78 -11.57 -27.51
N ARG A 81 -6.00 -11.27 -27.04
CA ARG A 81 -6.97 -10.50 -27.83
C ARG A 81 -6.53 -9.05 -28.04
N GLU A 82 -5.95 -8.40 -27.02
CA GLU A 82 -5.37 -7.05 -27.17
C GLU A 82 -4.25 -7.04 -28.22
N GLN A 83 -3.31 -7.99 -28.14
CA GLN A 83 -2.19 -8.10 -29.08
C GLN A 83 -2.68 -8.41 -30.50
N TYR A 84 -3.66 -9.31 -30.63
CA TYR A 84 -4.28 -9.66 -31.90
C TYR A 84 -4.84 -8.42 -32.61
N TRP A 85 -5.68 -7.63 -31.93
CA TRP A 85 -6.28 -6.43 -32.53
C TRP A 85 -5.28 -5.32 -32.80
N ILE A 86 -4.27 -5.15 -31.93
CA ILE A 86 -3.19 -4.18 -32.16
C ILE A 86 -2.43 -4.53 -33.44
N ASN A 87 -2.11 -5.80 -33.64
CA ASN A 87 -1.40 -6.27 -34.84
C ASN A 87 -2.31 -6.19 -36.08
N PHE A 88 -3.54 -6.69 -35.97
CA PHE A 88 -4.51 -6.71 -37.07
C PHE A 88 -4.79 -5.29 -37.62
N LEU A 89 -4.93 -4.30 -36.73
CA LEU A 89 -5.18 -2.91 -37.12
C LEU A 89 -3.89 -2.09 -37.34
N SER A 90 -2.72 -2.71 -37.21
CA SER A 90 -1.42 -2.03 -37.27
C SER A 90 -1.38 -0.76 -36.42
N SER A 91 -1.93 -0.85 -35.20
CA SER A 91 -2.21 0.32 -34.37
C SER A 91 -1.00 0.82 -33.58
N ILE A 92 0.17 0.20 -33.73
CA ILE A 92 1.42 0.60 -33.07
C ILE A 92 1.98 1.86 -33.75
N PHE A 93 2.45 2.82 -32.94
CA PHE A 93 3.20 3.98 -33.45
C PHE A 93 4.41 3.53 -34.30
N PRO A 94 4.67 4.12 -35.48
CA PRO A 94 4.09 5.36 -36.02
C PRO A 94 2.76 5.22 -36.78
N ASN A 95 2.33 3.99 -37.08
CA ASN A 95 1.19 3.70 -37.94
C ASN A 95 -0.16 3.80 -37.20
N GLY A 96 -0.15 3.72 -35.87
CA GLY A 96 -1.31 4.03 -35.03
C GLY A 96 -0.94 4.76 -33.74
N TYR A 97 -1.80 4.63 -32.73
CA TYR A 97 -1.71 5.35 -31.45
C TYR A 97 -1.32 4.46 -30.26
N ASN A 98 -1.22 3.15 -30.41
CA ASN A 98 -0.66 2.27 -29.37
C ASN A 98 0.85 2.49 -29.28
N LYS A 99 1.38 2.62 -28.06
CA LYS A 99 2.83 2.77 -27.82
C LYS A 99 3.58 1.44 -27.77
N THR A 100 2.87 0.37 -27.50
CA THR A 100 3.40 -0.97 -27.27
C THR A 100 2.47 -1.96 -27.94
N CYS A 101 2.95 -3.16 -28.25
CA CYS A 101 2.15 -4.25 -28.82
C CYS A 101 1.03 -4.77 -27.90
N GLY A 102 0.96 -4.34 -26.64
CA GLY A 102 -0.07 -4.73 -25.66
C GLY A 102 0.50 -5.56 -24.52
N GLY A 103 -0.35 -6.09 -23.64
CA GLY A 103 -0.03 -7.14 -22.67
C GLY A 103 0.62 -6.71 -21.34
N ILE A 104 1.10 -5.48 -21.22
CA ILE A 104 1.86 -5.05 -20.02
C ILE A 104 0.96 -4.90 -18.77
N ARG A 105 -0.33 -4.57 -18.92
CA ARG A 105 -1.19 -4.20 -17.77
C ARG A 105 -1.80 -5.38 -17.01
N TYR A 106 -1.83 -6.57 -17.61
CA TYR A 106 -2.53 -7.74 -17.03
C TYR A 106 -1.59 -8.86 -16.59
N PHE A 107 -0.32 -8.79 -16.98
CA PHE A 107 0.70 -9.71 -16.51
C PHE A 107 1.15 -9.35 -15.09
N LYS A 108 1.09 -10.31 -14.18
CA LYS A 108 1.99 -10.29 -13.02
C LYS A 108 3.40 -10.46 -13.59
N TYR A 109 4.31 -9.56 -13.23
CA TYR A 109 5.71 -9.72 -13.62
C TYR A 109 6.22 -11.11 -13.18
N SER A 110 7.00 -11.78 -14.04
CA SER A 110 7.67 -13.03 -13.64
C SER A 110 8.59 -12.76 -12.46
N GLU A 111 8.83 -13.77 -11.61
CA GLU A 111 9.76 -13.64 -10.48
C GLU A 111 11.15 -13.18 -10.96
N GLU A 112 11.59 -13.67 -12.12
CA GLU A 112 12.83 -13.24 -12.78
C GLU A 112 12.83 -11.75 -13.12
N THR A 113 11.74 -11.22 -13.68
CA THR A 113 11.63 -9.80 -14.03
C THR A 113 11.61 -8.92 -12.76
N ILE A 114 10.89 -9.37 -11.72
CA ILE A 114 10.85 -8.70 -10.43
C ILE A 114 12.26 -8.63 -9.81
N GLU A 115 12.99 -9.75 -9.85
CA GLU A 115 14.34 -9.83 -9.30
C GLU A 115 15.33 -9.00 -10.15
N ALA A 116 15.23 -9.01 -11.48
CA ALA A 116 16.05 -8.15 -12.35
C ALA A 116 15.81 -6.65 -12.06
N MET A 117 14.55 -6.25 -11.90
CA MET A 117 14.20 -4.89 -11.47
C MET A 117 14.80 -4.59 -10.11
N ARG A 118 14.67 -5.50 -9.14
CA ARG A 118 15.26 -5.34 -7.79
C ARG A 118 16.78 -5.17 -7.86
N GLN A 119 17.49 -6.04 -8.57
CA GLN A 119 18.94 -5.99 -8.73
C GLN A 119 19.39 -4.67 -9.38
N SER A 120 18.66 -4.20 -10.38
CA SER A 120 18.96 -2.92 -11.04
C SER A 120 18.81 -1.70 -10.13
N HIS A 121 18.05 -1.81 -9.03
CA HIS A 121 17.87 -0.73 -8.04
C HIS A 121 18.79 -0.90 -6.82
N LEU A 122 19.41 -2.07 -6.65
CA LEU A 122 20.29 -2.33 -5.53
C LEU A 122 21.57 -1.49 -5.65
N GLY A 123 21.95 -0.82 -4.57
CA GLY A 123 23.18 0.00 -4.52
C GLY A 123 23.12 1.32 -5.32
N LYS A 124 22.00 1.65 -5.97
CA LYS A 124 21.85 2.96 -6.60
C LYS A 124 21.63 4.03 -5.54
N HIS A 125 22.64 4.86 -5.35
CA HIS A 125 22.56 6.09 -4.57
C HIS A 125 22.34 7.29 -5.50
N HIS A 126 21.67 8.32 -5.00
CA HIS A 126 21.64 9.60 -5.69
C HIS A 126 23.07 10.13 -5.85
N THR A 127 23.37 10.68 -7.03
CA THR A 127 24.67 11.33 -7.28
C THR A 127 24.87 12.49 -6.34
N GLU A 128 26.12 12.89 -6.12
CA GLU A 128 26.45 14.01 -5.24
C GLU A 128 25.78 15.32 -5.68
N ASP A 129 25.71 15.56 -7.00
CA ASP A 129 24.97 16.69 -7.58
C ASP A 129 23.46 16.61 -7.31
N THR A 130 22.87 15.43 -7.44
CA THR A 130 21.45 15.22 -7.13
C THR A 130 21.18 15.47 -5.64
N LEU A 131 22.08 14.98 -4.78
CA LEU A 131 22.02 15.22 -3.34
C LEU A 131 22.20 16.70 -3.01
N ALA A 132 23.07 17.42 -3.70
CA ALA A 132 23.28 18.86 -3.53
C ALA A 132 22.02 19.65 -3.89
N ILE A 133 21.35 19.30 -5.01
CA ILE A 133 20.05 19.90 -5.40
C ILE A 133 18.97 19.58 -4.36
N MET A 134 18.92 18.35 -3.83
CA MET A 134 17.97 17.98 -2.78
C MET A 134 18.25 18.72 -1.46
N ARG A 135 19.53 18.94 -1.12
CA ARG A 135 19.95 19.71 0.06
C ARG A 135 19.67 21.20 -0.10
N SER A 136 19.86 21.77 -1.29
CA SER A 136 19.60 23.19 -1.57
C SER A 136 18.11 23.51 -1.61
N ARG A 137 17.25 22.52 -1.91
CA ARG A 137 15.79 22.60 -1.76
C ARG A 137 15.30 22.53 -0.30
N ARG A 138 16.20 22.57 0.70
CA ARG A 138 15.79 22.71 2.10
C ARG A 138 15.05 24.03 2.28
N LEU A 139 13.86 23.94 2.87
CA LEU A 139 13.11 25.12 3.30
C LEU A 139 13.98 25.96 4.24
N SER A 140 13.99 27.27 4.05
CA SER A 140 14.59 28.20 5.01
C SER A 140 13.93 28.03 6.38
N ASP A 141 14.65 28.37 7.45
CA ASP A 141 14.10 28.25 8.80
C ASP A 141 12.86 29.13 8.99
N GLU A 142 12.80 30.27 8.31
CA GLU A 142 11.62 31.13 8.20
C GLU A 142 10.43 30.38 7.55
N ARG A 143 10.64 29.71 6.42
CA ARG A 143 9.57 28.96 5.75
C ARG A 143 9.14 27.73 6.54
N LYS A 144 10.05 27.09 7.29
CA LYS A 144 9.70 26.03 8.26
C LYS A 144 8.85 26.57 9.40
N ALA A 145 9.16 27.76 9.92
CA ALA A 145 8.39 28.42 10.96
C ALA A 145 6.96 28.73 10.49
N ILE A 146 6.79 29.31 9.29
CA ILE A 146 5.47 29.56 8.67
C ILE A 146 4.68 28.25 8.52
N LEU A 147 5.33 27.18 8.06
CA LEU A 147 4.69 25.88 7.89
C LEU A 147 4.31 25.24 9.24
N SER A 148 5.13 25.44 10.27
CA SER A 148 4.81 25.00 11.64
C SER A 148 3.61 25.76 12.19
N GLU A 149 3.61 27.09 12.06
CA GLU A 149 2.55 27.97 12.54
C GLU A 149 1.21 27.67 11.87
N SER A 150 1.19 27.51 10.54
CA SER A 150 -0.02 27.10 9.80
C SER A 150 -0.55 25.72 10.20
N ARG A 151 0.30 24.87 10.80
CA ARG A 151 -0.04 23.55 11.33
C ARG A 151 -0.26 23.57 12.84
N MET A 152 -0.44 24.71 13.46
CA MET A 152 -0.69 24.81 14.89
C MET A 152 -1.92 25.67 15.16
N GLY A 153 -2.49 25.49 16.34
CA GLY A 153 -3.60 26.31 16.80
C GLY A 153 -4.82 26.23 15.90
N GLU A 154 -5.62 27.29 15.98
CA GLU A 154 -6.92 27.44 15.31
C GLU A 154 -6.85 27.40 13.78
N LYS A 155 -5.65 27.61 13.20
CA LYS A 155 -5.42 27.48 11.74
C LYS A 155 -5.65 26.06 11.22
N LYS A 156 -5.59 25.05 12.09
CA LYS A 156 -5.94 23.66 11.73
C LYS A 156 -7.46 23.45 11.81
N PRO A 157 -8.11 22.91 10.76
CA PRO A 157 -9.56 22.67 10.74
C PRO A 157 -10.09 21.78 11.89
N MET A 158 -9.20 20.97 12.47
CA MET A 158 -9.48 20.00 13.54
C MET A 158 -8.95 20.45 14.92
N TYR A 159 -8.41 21.66 15.05
CA TYR A 159 -7.97 22.19 16.34
C TYR A 159 -9.17 22.41 17.28
N GLY A 160 -9.02 22.03 18.55
CA GLY A 160 -10.09 22.10 19.55
C GLY A 160 -11.24 21.09 19.37
N LYS A 161 -11.41 20.50 18.18
CA LYS A 161 -12.48 19.53 17.91
C LYS A 161 -12.11 18.15 18.48
N PRO A 162 -13.01 17.49 19.21
CA PRO A 162 -12.77 16.12 19.65
C PRO A 162 -12.65 15.20 18.44
N SER A 163 -11.70 14.27 18.49
CA SER A 163 -11.58 13.26 17.44
C SER A 163 -12.90 12.48 17.30
N PRO A 164 -13.37 12.16 16.07
CA PRO A 164 -14.57 11.33 15.86
C PRO A 164 -14.51 9.92 16.50
N ILE A 165 -13.32 9.52 16.95
CA ILE A 165 -13.04 8.27 17.66
C ILE A 165 -12.74 8.48 19.16
N LYS A 166 -12.86 9.70 19.68
CA LYS A 166 -12.71 9.97 21.11
C LYS A 166 -13.76 9.17 21.89
N GLY A 167 -13.31 8.31 22.81
CA GLY A 167 -14.19 7.44 23.60
C GLY A 167 -14.64 6.16 22.90
N LYS A 168 -14.27 5.93 21.62
CA LYS A 168 -14.54 4.65 20.95
C LYS A 168 -13.41 3.67 21.25
N HIS A 169 -13.75 2.47 21.70
CA HIS A 169 -12.81 1.38 21.90
C HIS A 169 -12.99 0.34 20.79
N HIS A 170 -11.89 -0.35 20.44
CA HIS A 170 -11.99 -1.53 19.58
C HIS A 170 -12.91 -2.57 20.23
N THR A 171 -13.69 -3.27 19.41
CA THR A 171 -14.47 -4.42 19.87
C THR A 171 -13.54 -5.50 20.43
N GLU A 172 -14.04 -6.32 21.35
CA GLU A 172 -13.25 -7.43 21.90
C GLU A 172 -12.80 -8.39 20.80
N GLU A 173 -13.63 -8.61 19.77
CA GLU A 173 -13.25 -9.40 18.60
C GLU A 173 -12.06 -8.79 17.83
N ALA A 174 -12.03 -7.47 17.64
CA ALA A 174 -10.92 -6.80 16.96
C ALA A 174 -9.64 -6.82 17.81
N LYS A 175 -9.75 -6.66 19.14
CA LYS A 175 -8.63 -6.80 20.07
C LYS A 175 -8.06 -8.22 20.02
N GLU A 176 -8.91 -9.23 20.02
CA GLU A 176 -8.50 -10.63 19.98
C GLU A 176 -7.85 -10.99 18.65
N LYS A 177 -8.41 -10.56 17.50
CA LYS A 177 -7.77 -10.74 16.18
C LYS A 177 -6.37 -10.13 16.13
N ASN A 178 -6.21 -8.91 16.66
CA ASN A 178 -4.90 -8.27 16.72
C ASN A 178 -3.93 -9.05 17.63
N ARG A 179 -4.40 -9.49 18.81
CA ARG A 179 -3.62 -10.33 19.72
C ARG A 179 -3.15 -11.60 19.02
N GLN A 180 -4.05 -12.35 18.40
CA GLN A 180 -3.73 -13.60 17.70
C GLN A 180 -2.73 -13.36 16.55
N ALA A 181 -2.89 -12.27 15.81
CA ALA A 181 -1.97 -11.92 14.72
C ALA A 181 -0.53 -11.63 15.18
N HIS A 182 -0.33 -11.27 16.46
CA HIS A 182 1.00 -10.96 17.03
C HIS A 182 1.50 -12.01 18.02
N LEU A 183 0.65 -12.93 18.47
CA LEU A 183 1.02 -13.97 19.41
C LEU A 183 2.11 -14.87 18.80
N GLY A 184 3.19 -15.09 19.55
CA GLY A 184 4.30 -15.95 19.13
C GLY A 184 5.25 -15.35 18.09
N LYS A 185 4.96 -14.16 17.52
CA LYS A 185 5.87 -13.54 16.54
C LYS A 185 7.11 -12.99 17.22
N VAL A 186 8.27 -13.46 16.77
CA VAL A 186 9.57 -12.96 17.21
C VAL A 186 9.82 -11.59 16.58
N PRO A 187 10.13 -10.55 17.37
CA PRO A 187 10.55 -9.27 16.83
C PRO A 187 11.80 -9.43 15.97
N TRP A 188 11.85 -8.80 14.80
CA TRP A 188 12.98 -8.88 13.86
C TRP A 188 14.31 -8.42 14.47
N ASN A 189 14.26 -7.59 15.51
CA ASN A 189 15.41 -7.07 16.24
C ASN A 189 15.82 -7.92 17.45
N LYS A 190 15.24 -9.12 17.64
CA LYS A 190 15.60 -10.01 18.74
C LYS A 190 17.07 -10.42 18.60
N GLY A 191 17.87 -10.10 19.62
CA GLY A 191 19.30 -10.41 19.66
C GLY A 191 20.22 -9.40 18.96
N ILE A 192 19.67 -8.40 18.27
CA ILE A 192 20.48 -7.35 17.63
C ILE A 192 20.74 -6.24 18.65
N PRO A 193 22.00 -6.02 19.09
CA PRO A 193 22.30 -4.96 20.03
C PRO A 193 22.12 -3.58 19.37
N MET A 194 21.53 -2.65 20.10
CA MET A 194 21.43 -1.26 19.64
C MET A 194 22.83 -0.65 19.49
N PRO A 195 23.13 0.07 18.40
CA PRO A 195 24.40 0.76 18.22
C PRO A 195 24.69 1.75 19.36
N GLU A 196 25.95 1.85 19.77
CA GLU A 196 26.34 2.64 20.94
C GLU A 196 26.08 4.13 20.75
N GLU A 197 26.28 4.64 19.53
CA GLU A 197 25.96 6.03 19.18
C GLU A 197 24.45 6.33 19.36
N THR A 198 23.58 5.39 18.98
CA THR A 198 22.13 5.52 19.15
C THR A 198 21.75 5.49 20.62
N LYS A 199 22.33 4.58 21.41
CA LYS A 199 22.13 4.54 22.87
C LYS A 199 22.57 5.85 23.53
N ALA A 200 23.71 6.40 23.12
CA ALA A 200 24.23 7.66 23.65
C ALA A 200 23.29 8.84 23.35
N LYS A 201 22.72 8.91 22.14
CA LYS A 201 21.71 9.91 21.77
C LYS A 201 20.46 9.80 22.65
N ILE A 202 19.91 8.59 22.81
CA ILE A 202 18.74 8.34 23.67
C ILE A 202 19.04 8.73 25.13
N ARG A 203 20.22 8.37 25.64
CA ARG A 203 20.66 8.72 27.00
C ARG A 203 20.73 10.23 27.19
N LYS A 204 21.31 10.97 26.23
CA LYS A 204 21.40 12.43 26.28
C LYS A 204 20.02 13.09 26.31
N THR A 205 19.10 12.63 25.45
CA THR A 205 17.73 13.17 25.35
C THR A 205 16.90 12.88 26.61
N ASN A 206 17.05 11.69 27.20
CA ASN A 206 16.26 11.32 28.37
C ASN A 206 16.83 11.85 29.70
N ARG A 207 18.07 12.36 29.69
CA ARG A 207 18.70 12.91 30.90
C ARG A 207 17.90 14.11 31.41
N GLY A 208 17.43 14.01 32.67
CA GLY A 208 16.65 15.05 33.33
C GLY A 208 15.14 15.02 33.05
N ARG A 209 14.67 14.14 32.16
CA ARG A 209 13.22 13.98 31.92
C ARG A 209 12.58 13.33 33.15
N LYS A 210 11.76 14.08 33.89
CA LYS A 210 10.99 13.55 35.03
C LYS A 210 9.98 12.52 34.50
N GLY A 211 9.98 11.32 35.07
CA GLY A 211 8.95 10.31 34.76
C GLY A 211 7.56 10.82 35.12
N THR A 212 6.55 10.45 34.35
CA THR A 212 5.13 10.84 34.56
C THR A 212 4.56 10.39 35.91
N MET A 213 5.20 9.39 36.53
CA MET A 213 4.84 8.83 37.83
C MET A 213 5.75 9.32 38.97
N LYS A 214 6.64 10.29 38.73
CA LYS A 214 7.51 10.83 39.78
C LYS A 214 6.64 11.46 40.88
N GLY A 215 6.76 10.96 42.11
CA GLY A 215 5.99 11.41 43.28
C GLY A 215 4.56 10.87 43.35
N LYS A 216 4.14 9.99 42.44
CA LYS A 216 2.84 9.33 42.49
C LYS A 216 3.01 7.91 43.03
N HIS A 217 2.18 7.53 44.00
CA HIS A 217 2.15 6.17 44.54
C HIS A 217 0.85 5.47 44.14
N HIS A 218 0.93 4.19 43.79
CA HIS A 218 -0.26 3.36 43.61
C HIS A 218 -1.01 3.19 44.94
N THR A 219 -2.32 3.03 44.88
CA THR A 219 -3.14 2.67 46.05
C THR A 219 -2.72 1.29 46.59
N GLU A 220 -2.94 1.04 47.88
CA GLU A 220 -2.63 -0.25 48.50
C GLU A 220 -3.39 -1.41 47.84
N GLU A 221 -4.64 -1.18 47.44
CA GLU A 221 -5.45 -2.14 46.69
C GLU A 221 -4.82 -2.48 45.33
N SER A 222 -4.38 -1.47 44.56
CA SER A 222 -3.66 -1.71 43.30
C SER A 222 -2.34 -2.44 43.52
N LYS A 223 -1.62 -2.14 44.61
CA LYS A 223 -0.38 -2.86 44.96
C LYS A 223 -0.68 -4.32 45.30
N ALA A 224 -1.74 -4.61 46.04
CA ALA A 224 -2.17 -5.96 46.37
C ALA A 224 -2.53 -6.77 45.11
N LEU A 225 -3.34 -6.18 44.21
CA LEU A 225 -3.71 -6.82 42.94
C LEU A 225 -2.49 -7.11 42.05
N MET A 226 -1.52 -6.17 41.99
CA MET A 226 -0.28 -6.40 41.26
C MET A 226 0.56 -7.52 41.88
N ARG A 227 0.64 -7.59 43.22
CA ARG A 227 1.34 -8.68 43.94
C ARG A 227 0.71 -10.04 43.65
N GLU A 228 -0.61 -10.14 43.75
CA GLU A 228 -1.36 -11.36 43.46
C GLU A 228 -1.11 -11.85 42.02
N LYS A 229 -1.25 -10.96 41.03
CA LYS A 229 -0.99 -11.28 39.62
C LYS A 229 0.47 -11.70 39.37
N ALA A 230 1.42 -11.09 40.07
CA ALA A 230 2.83 -11.46 39.98
C ALA A 230 3.07 -12.88 40.53
N LEU A 231 2.47 -13.22 41.68
CA LEU A 231 2.54 -14.55 42.29
C LEU A 231 1.93 -15.61 41.37
N ALA A 232 0.73 -15.36 40.84
CA ALA A 232 0.08 -16.26 39.88
C ALA A 232 0.95 -16.52 38.64
N ARG A 233 1.57 -15.47 38.08
CA ARG A 233 2.50 -15.60 36.96
C ARG A 233 3.74 -16.42 37.31
N HIS A 234 4.27 -16.28 38.52
CA HIS A 234 5.42 -17.07 38.99
C HIS A 234 5.05 -18.55 39.19
N ALA A 235 3.89 -18.83 39.77
CA ALA A 235 3.39 -20.19 39.93
C ALA A 235 3.21 -20.88 38.56
N ALA A 236 2.57 -20.21 37.59
CA ALA A 236 2.38 -20.74 36.24
C ALA A 236 3.71 -21.04 35.52
N LYS A 237 4.71 -20.15 35.64
CA LYS A 237 6.05 -20.40 35.09
C LYS A 237 6.74 -21.61 35.72
N ARG A 238 6.61 -21.79 37.04
CA ARG A 238 7.17 -22.95 37.74
C ARG A 238 6.51 -24.25 37.30
N ALA A 239 5.18 -24.26 37.19
CA ALA A 239 4.43 -25.42 36.71
C ALA A 239 4.81 -25.80 35.27
N ALA A 240 4.94 -24.82 34.36
CA ALA A 240 5.36 -25.07 32.98
C ALA A 240 6.76 -25.67 32.90
N LYS A 241 7.71 -25.17 33.71
CA LYS A 241 9.08 -25.71 33.75
C LYS A 241 9.12 -27.14 34.32
N ALA A 242 8.36 -27.42 35.39
CA ALA A 242 8.26 -28.76 35.97
C ALA A 242 7.64 -29.76 34.98
N ALA A 243 6.61 -29.36 34.23
CA ALA A 243 6.01 -30.19 33.19
C ALA A 243 7.00 -30.50 32.04
N GLU A 244 7.82 -29.53 31.64
CA GLU A 244 8.86 -29.72 30.63
C GLU A 244 9.98 -30.68 31.11
N GLU A 245 10.35 -30.61 32.39
CA GLU A 245 11.33 -31.53 33.01
C GLU A 245 10.78 -32.96 33.11
N VAL A 246 9.52 -33.13 33.50
CA VAL A 246 8.85 -34.46 33.54
C VAL A 246 8.76 -35.06 32.13
N ALA A 247 8.40 -34.26 31.12
CA ALA A 247 8.32 -34.72 29.73
C ALA A 247 9.69 -35.18 29.18
N LYS A 248 10.78 -34.49 29.54
CA LYS A 248 12.15 -34.90 29.16
C LYS A 248 12.55 -36.21 29.83
N ASN A 249 12.27 -36.36 31.12
CA ASN A 249 12.61 -37.57 31.87
C ASN A 249 11.75 -38.80 31.51
N SER A 250 10.56 -38.60 30.92
CA SER A 250 9.68 -39.69 30.46
C SER A 250 9.99 -40.15 29.03
N SER A 251 10.86 -39.42 28.33
CA SER A 251 11.29 -39.70 26.95
C SER A 251 12.72 -40.30 26.89
N THR A 252 13.27 -40.68 28.05
CA THR A 252 14.58 -41.32 28.22
C THR A 252 14.37 -42.72 28.79
#